data_AF-A0A7C6QSL8-F1
#
_entry.id   AF-A0A7C6QSL8-F1
#
_cell.length_a   1.000
_cell.length_b   1.000
_cell.length_c   1.000
_cell.angle_alpha   90.00
_cell.angle_beta   90.00
_cell.angle_gamma   90.00
#
_symmetry.space_group_name_H-M   'P 1'
#
loop_
_entity.id
_entity.type
_entity.pdbx_description
1 polymer ?
#
loop_
_entity_poly.entity_id
_entity_poly.type
_entity_poly.pdbx_seq_one_letter_code
_entity_poly.pdbx_strand_id
1 'polypeptide(L)'
;MRKFIIFFCFFFLFYACLSDSTWAASSVSYRTLEKEIFDLIEQKQGTYGVYVIDLKTGQICGVNEDTVFHAASTFKVPVNLYLFQQIAKGKINPHKKLIYQAKHYEGGTGILQYKKYGSAYTIQELAKYSIIYSDNVATNMLLEVLGRKKVKK
;
A
#
# COMPACT_ATOMS: atom_id res chain seq x y z
N MET A 1 -53.47 -53.86 11.29
CA MET A 1 -53.08 -54.41 9.97
C MET A 1 -51.62 -54.06 9.71
N ARG A 2 -50.75 -55.08 9.71
CA ARG A 2 -49.33 -54.98 9.36
C ARG A 2 -49.19 -54.57 7.90
N LYS A 3 -48.38 -53.54 7.60
CA LYS A 3 -47.84 -53.34 6.25
C LYS A 3 -46.32 -53.24 6.35
N PHE A 4 -45.69 -54.30 5.87
CA PHE A 4 -44.27 -54.39 5.55
C PHE A 4 -43.93 -53.30 4.53
N ILE A 5 -42.87 -52.52 4.79
CA ILE A 5 -42.20 -51.75 3.74
C ILE A 5 -40.75 -52.22 3.70
N ILE A 6 -40.38 -52.57 2.48
CA ILE A 6 -39.21 -53.33 2.08
C ILE A 6 -37.97 -52.44 2.16
N PHE A 7 -36.91 -53.04 2.69
CA PHE A 7 -35.53 -52.56 2.70
C PHE A 7 -35.05 -52.30 1.26
N PHE A 8 -34.60 -51.08 0.97
CA PHE A 8 -33.73 -50.82 -0.17
C PHE A 8 -32.40 -50.29 0.36
N CYS A 9 -31.47 -51.21 0.62
CA CYS A 9 -30.06 -50.89 0.83
C CYS A 9 -29.47 -50.37 -0.49
N PHE A 10 -29.48 -49.06 -0.69
CA PHE A 10 -28.57 -48.44 -1.64
C PHE A 10 -27.20 -48.31 -0.97
N PHE A 11 -26.38 -49.34 -1.18
CA PHE A 11 -24.95 -49.32 -0.87
C PHE A 11 -24.25 -48.45 -1.91
N PHE A 12 -24.36 -47.12 -1.77
CA PHE A 12 -23.53 -46.21 -2.55
C PHE A 12 -22.15 -46.16 -1.89
N LEU A 13 -21.24 -46.98 -2.44
CA LEU A 13 -19.80 -46.81 -2.33
C LEU A 13 -19.43 -45.43 -2.89
N PHE A 14 -19.61 -44.38 -2.09
CA PHE A 14 -18.89 -43.13 -2.31
C PHE A 14 -17.45 -43.39 -1.89
N TYR A 15 -16.66 -43.83 -2.86
CA TYR A 15 -15.21 -43.83 -2.78
C TYR A 15 -14.78 -42.47 -2.25
N ALA A 16 -14.11 -42.49 -1.11
CA ALA A 16 -13.37 -41.36 -0.59
C ALA A 16 -12.33 -40.96 -1.65
N CYS A 17 -12.68 -40.01 -2.51
CA CYS A 17 -11.68 -39.11 -3.07
C CYS A 17 -11.58 -37.96 -2.08
N LEU A 18 -10.96 -38.26 -0.94
CA LEU A 18 -10.23 -37.24 -0.19
C LEU A 18 -9.12 -36.81 -1.13
N SER A 19 -9.40 -35.83 -2.00
CA SER A 19 -8.35 -34.91 -2.37
C SER A 19 -8.00 -34.24 -1.05
N ASP A 20 -6.98 -34.76 -0.39
CA ASP A 20 -6.17 -34.01 0.55
C ASP A 20 -5.61 -32.82 -0.23
N SER A 21 -6.45 -31.82 -0.49
CA SER A 21 -6.00 -30.46 -0.62
C SER A 21 -5.55 -30.04 0.77
N THR A 22 -4.45 -30.62 1.21
CA THR A 22 -3.60 -30.10 2.27
C THR A 22 -2.96 -28.82 1.74
N TRP A 23 -3.80 -27.83 1.44
CA TRP A 23 -3.43 -26.47 1.75
C TRP A 23 -3.42 -26.41 3.27
N ALA A 24 -2.34 -26.92 3.87
CA ALA A 24 -1.97 -26.52 5.21
C ALA A 24 -1.86 -24.99 5.13
N ALA A 25 -2.92 -24.30 5.60
CA ALA A 25 -2.84 -22.89 5.90
C ALA A 25 -1.55 -22.72 6.70
N SER A 26 -0.65 -21.86 6.20
CA SER A 26 0.70 -21.76 6.74
C SER A 26 0.63 -21.65 8.26
N SER A 27 1.31 -22.55 8.95
CA SER A 27 1.40 -22.58 10.42
C SER A 27 2.30 -21.48 10.99
N VAL A 28 2.66 -20.49 10.17
CA VAL A 28 3.51 -19.38 10.62
C VAL A 28 2.68 -18.55 11.59
N SER A 29 3.09 -18.57 12.86
CA SER A 29 2.52 -17.69 13.88
C SER A 29 3.43 -16.48 14.01
N TYR A 30 2.87 -15.29 13.81
CA TYR A 30 3.61 -14.03 13.98
C TYR A 30 3.61 -13.52 15.43
N ARG A 31 3.06 -14.27 16.39
CA ARG A 31 3.03 -13.88 17.81
C ARG A 31 4.42 -13.64 18.41
N THR A 32 5.40 -14.47 18.05
CA THR A 32 6.79 -14.29 18.51
C THR A 32 7.36 -12.98 17.98
N LEU A 33 7.16 -12.69 16.69
CA LEU A 33 7.59 -11.44 16.08
C LEU A 33 6.91 -10.22 16.71
N GLU A 34 5.60 -10.29 16.94
CA GLU A 34 4.84 -9.22 17.60
C GLU A 34 5.39 -8.92 18.99
N LYS A 35 5.66 -9.96 19.78
CA LYS A 35 6.27 -9.82 21.11
C LYS A 35 7.66 -9.19 21.03
N GLU A 36 8.51 -9.66 20.12
CA GLU A 36 9.87 -9.11 19.95
C GLU A 36 9.83 -7.62 19.55
N ILE A 37 8.91 -7.23 18.65
CA ILE A 37 8.70 -5.84 18.27
C ILE A 37 8.22 -5.01 19.47
N PHE A 38 7.25 -5.53 20.22
CA PHE A 38 6.74 -4.86 21.42
C PHE A 38 7.84 -4.64 22.46
N ASP A 39 8.58 -5.70 22.82
CA ASP A 39 9.67 -5.64 23.80
C ASP A 39 10.77 -4.65 23.38
N LEU A 40 11.06 -4.55 22.07
CA LEU A 40 12.03 -3.60 21.51
C LEU A 40 11.55 -2.16 21.66
N ILE A 41 10.28 -1.91 21.35
CA ILE A 41 9.66 -0.58 21.35
C ILE A 41 9.46 -0.05 22.76
N GLU A 42 9.04 -0.90 23.71
CA GLU A 42 8.79 -0.51 25.10
C GLU A 42 10.03 0.09 25.78
N GLN A 43 11.23 -0.30 25.32
CA GLN A 43 12.51 0.22 25.81
C GLN A 43 12.90 1.59 25.22
N LYS A 44 12.09 2.18 24.33
CA LYS A 44 12.39 3.42 23.62
C LYS A 44 11.45 4.55 24.04
N GLN A 45 11.99 5.77 24.05
CA GLN A 45 11.17 6.97 24.26
C GLN A 45 10.43 7.33 22.97
N GLY A 46 9.11 7.43 23.06
CA GLY A 46 8.25 7.89 21.96
C GLY A 46 7.03 6.99 21.76
N THR A 47 6.17 7.38 20.82
CA THR A 47 5.04 6.57 20.38
C THR A 47 5.41 5.93 19.03
N TYR A 48 5.38 4.61 18.97
CA TYR A 48 5.73 3.84 17.78
C TYR A 48 4.52 3.02 17.33
N GLY A 49 4.29 2.99 16.02
CA GLY A 49 3.31 2.13 15.38
C GLY A 49 4.01 1.21 14.39
N VAL A 50 3.67 -0.08 14.42
CA VAL A 50 4.18 -1.09 13.49
C VAL A 50 3.01 -1.90 12.99
N TYR A 51 2.96 -2.11 11.67
CA TYR A 51 2.00 -2.98 11.02
C TYR A 51 2.74 -3.82 9.97
N VAL A 52 2.64 -5.13 10.10
CA VAL A 52 3.22 -6.10 9.16
C VAL A 52 2.12 -6.99 8.64
N ILE A 53 2.07 -7.17 7.32
CA ILE A 53 1.18 -8.11 6.65
C ILE A 53 1.99 -9.05 5.78
N ASP A 54 1.80 -10.36 5.96
CA ASP A 54 2.29 -11.35 5.02
C ASP A 54 1.33 -11.43 3.83
N LEU A 55 1.82 -11.03 2.65
CA LEU A 55 1.03 -11.00 1.43
C LEU A 55 0.65 -12.41 0.90
N LYS A 56 1.31 -13.48 1.38
CA LYS A 56 0.97 -14.86 0.99
C LYS A 56 -0.18 -15.43 1.81
N THR A 57 -0.19 -15.15 3.11
CA THR A 57 -1.11 -15.77 4.07
C THR A 57 -2.22 -14.82 4.52
N GLY A 58 -2.02 -13.52 4.36
CA GLY A 58 -2.89 -12.47 4.91
C GLY A 58 -2.76 -12.32 6.42
N GLN A 59 -1.85 -13.04 7.08
CA GLN A 59 -1.62 -12.88 8.52
C GLN A 59 -0.99 -11.52 8.80
N ILE A 60 -1.43 -10.92 9.90
CA ILE A 60 -1.02 -9.60 10.36
C ILE A 60 -0.43 -9.73 11.75
N CYS A 61 0.58 -8.92 12.04
CA CYS A 61 0.98 -8.60 13.40
C CYS A 61 1.25 -7.10 13.51
N GLY A 62 0.92 -6.51 14.65
CA GLY A 62 0.98 -5.07 14.82
C GLY A 62 1.19 -4.65 16.28
N VAL A 63 1.75 -3.45 16.44
CA VAL A 63 1.84 -2.75 17.73
C VAL A 63 1.38 -1.32 17.47
N ASN A 64 0.32 -0.86 18.15
CA ASN A 64 -0.30 0.45 17.94
C ASN A 64 -0.67 0.71 16.46
N GLU A 65 -1.04 -0.33 15.72
CA GLU A 65 -1.24 -0.31 14.28
C GLU A 65 -2.36 0.64 13.80
N ASP A 66 -3.37 0.85 14.64
CA ASP A 66 -4.50 1.75 14.36
C ASP A 66 -4.26 3.19 14.87
N THR A 67 -3.08 3.46 15.45
CA THR A 67 -2.74 4.80 15.92
C THR A 67 -2.47 5.75 14.76
N VAL A 68 -3.00 6.97 14.83
CA VAL A 68 -2.81 7.98 13.77
C VAL A 68 -1.45 8.67 13.93
N PHE A 69 -0.65 8.63 12.87
CA PHE A 69 0.64 9.32 12.80
C PHE A 69 0.69 10.36 11.68
N HIS A 70 1.59 11.34 11.82
CA HIS A 70 1.93 12.22 10.72
C HIS A 70 2.62 11.42 9.61
N ALA A 71 2.00 11.34 8.43
CA ALA A 71 2.53 10.57 7.31
C ALA A 71 3.90 11.07 6.79
N ALA A 72 4.29 12.32 7.11
CA ALA A 72 5.47 12.97 6.53
C ALA A 72 5.50 12.75 5.00
N SER A 73 6.62 12.30 4.42
CA SER A 73 6.72 12.05 2.97
C SER A 73 6.08 10.73 2.48
N THR A 74 5.62 9.85 3.38
CA THR A 74 4.97 8.59 2.95
C THR A 74 3.67 8.81 2.19
N PHE A 75 2.99 9.96 2.38
CA PHE A 75 1.81 10.35 1.61
C PHE A 75 2.07 10.44 0.08
N LYS A 76 3.33 10.56 -0.34
CA LYS A 76 3.69 10.60 -1.77
C LYS A 76 3.35 9.29 -2.48
N VAL A 77 3.28 8.16 -1.77
CA VAL A 77 2.84 6.87 -2.32
C VAL A 77 1.38 6.94 -2.79
N PRO A 78 0.37 7.27 -1.95
CA PRO A 78 -1.01 7.41 -2.44
C PRO A 78 -1.20 8.56 -3.44
N VAL A 79 -0.40 9.63 -3.39
CA VAL A 79 -0.38 10.67 -4.45
C VAL A 79 -0.03 10.06 -5.81
N ASN A 80 1.03 9.26 -5.87
CA ASN A 80 1.43 8.58 -7.10
C ASN A 80 0.41 7.52 -7.53
N LEU A 81 -0.16 6.76 -6.61
CA LEU A 81 -1.24 5.82 -6.92
C LEU A 81 -2.40 6.54 -7.63
N TYR A 82 -2.86 7.67 -7.09
CA TYR A 82 -3.92 8.45 -7.72
C TYR A 82 -3.48 9.01 -9.09
N LEU A 83 -2.24 9.49 -9.22
CA LEU A 83 -1.69 9.92 -10.52
C LEU A 83 -1.78 8.79 -11.57
N PHE A 84 -1.31 7.59 -11.24
CA PHE A 84 -1.33 6.45 -12.14
C PHE A 84 -2.75 6.00 -12.48
N GLN A 85 -3.71 6.08 -11.55
CA GLN A 85 -5.12 5.85 -11.86
C GLN A 85 -5.66 6.85 -12.89
N GLN A 86 -5.25 8.12 -12.81
CA GLN A 86 -5.67 9.15 -13.77
C GLN A 86 -5.01 8.97 -15.14
N ILE A 87 -3.75 8.51 -15.18
CA ILE A 87 -3.06 8.12 -16.40
C ILE A 87 -3.77 6.93 -17.06
N ALA A 88 -4.07 5.87 -16.30
CA ALA A 88 -4.77 4.68 -16.81
C ALA A 88 -6.16 5.01 -17.39
N LYS A 89 -6.83 6.03 -16.85
CA LYS A 89 -8.11 6.56 -17.36
C LYS A 89 -7.97 7.48 -18.58
N GLY A 90 -6.75 7.67 -19.11
CA GLY A 90 -6.46 8.59 -20.22
C GLY A 90 -6.62 10.08 -19.87
N LYS A 91 -6.79 10.43 -18.59
CA LYS A 91 -7.03 11.82 -18.15
C LYS A 91 -5.75 12.63 -18.03
N ILE A 92 -4.60 11.98 -17.90
CA ILE A 92 -3.29 12.60 -17.79
C ILE A 92 -2.33 11.92 -18.78
N ASN A 93 -1.68 12.72 -19.63
CA ASN A 93 -0.57 12.25 -20.45
C ASN A 93 0.73 12.26 -19.61
N PRO A 94 1.37 11.11 -19.34
CA PRO A 94 2.59 11.05 -18.55
C PRO A 94 3.78 11.80 -19.17
N HIS A 95 3.78 11.99 -20.48
CA HIS A 95 4.83 12.70 -21.23
C HIS A 95 4.60 14.22 -21.30
N LYS A 96 3.46 14.73 -20.79
CA LYS A 96 3.25 16.17 -20.67
C LYS A 96 4.34 16.77 -19.78
N LYS A 97 4.99 17.83 -20.27
CA LYS A 97 5.98 18.59 -19.51
C LYS A 97 5.32 19.66 -18.65
N LEU A 98 5.80 19.81 -17.42
CA LEU A 98 5.48 20.90 -16.51
C LEU A 98 6.73 21.76 -16.31
N ILE A 99 6.53 23.08 -16.21
CA ILE A 99 7.61 24.04 -15.99
C ILE A 99 7.76 24.27 -14.49
N TYR A 100 8.99 24.14 -13.99
CA TYR A 100 9.31 24.47 -12.61
C TYR A 100 9.26 25.99 -12.40
N GLN A 101 8.44 26.45 -11.46
CA GLN A 101 8.21 27.85 -11.13
C GLN A 101 8.46 28.08 -9.63
N ALA A 102 8.70 29.33 -9.23
CA ALA A 102 8.95 29.70 -7.84
C ALA A 102 7.87 29.20 -6.87
N LYS A 103 6.60 29.17 -7.28
CA LYS A 103 5.47 28.66 -6.47
C LYS A 103 5.56 27.17 -6.11
N HIS A 104 6.38 26.39 -6.82
CA HIS A 104 6.58 24.96 -6.52
C HIS A 104 7.72 24.73 -5.54
N TYR A 105 8.56 25.74 -5.28
CA TYR A 105 9.74 25.60 -4.44
C TYR A 105 9.33 25.18 -3.02
N GLU A 106 9.97 24.12 -2.55
CA GLU A 106 9.93 23.67 -1.17
C GLU A 106 11.27 23.00 -0.88
N GLY A 107 11.96 23.48 0.15
CA GLY A 107 13.25 22.94 0.56
C GLY A 107 13.15 21.59 1.27
N GLY A 108 14.26 21.11 1.83
CA GLY A 108 14.31 19.83 2.54
C GLY A 108 14.80 18.71 1.63
N THR A 109 13.93 17.78 1.26
CA THR A 109 14.31 16.62 0.43
C THR A 109 14.02 16.85 -1.05
N GLY A 110 14.89 16.34 -1.91
CA GLY A 110 14.75 16.42 -3.35
C GLY A 110 15.96 17.02 -4.06
N ILE A 111 16.04 16.76 -5.36
CA ILE A 111 17.09 17.23 -6.26
C ILE A 111 16.69 18.49 -7.03
N LEU A 112 15.39 18.75 -7.16
CA LEU A 112 14.85 19.85 -7.95
C LEU A 112 14.95 21.21 -7.24
N GLN A 113 15.06 21.23 -5.91
CA GLN A 113 15.29 22.47 -5.14
C GLN A 113 16.57 23.21 -5.57
N TYR A 114 17.53 22.50 -6.16
CA TYR A 114 18.79 23.06 -6.67
C TYR A 114 18.78 23.35 -8.18
N LYS A 115 17.63 23.16 -8.85
CA LYS A 115 17.48 23.38 -10.28
C LYS A 115 16.95 24.79 -10.55
N LYS A 116 17.27 25.33 -11.73
CA LYS A 116 16.82 26.65 -12.14
C LYS A 116 15.32 26.63 -12.43
N TYR A 117 14.61 27.69 -12.03
CA TYR A 117 13.26 27.93 -12.51
C TYR A 117 13.25 28.02 -14.04
N GLY A 118 12.15 27.57 -14.65
CA GLY A 118 12.01 27.45 -16.10
C GLY A 118 12.43 26.08 -16.65
N SER A 119 13.09 25.23 -15.87
CA SER A 119 13.35 23.84 -16.28
C SER A 119 12.04 23.07 -16.46
N ALA A 120 12.03 22.13 -17.40
CA ALA A 120 10.86 21.37 -17.79
C ALA A 120 11.05 19.88 -17.49
N TYR A 121 10.06 19.26 -16.87
CA TYR A 121 10.06 17.84 -16.53
C TYR A 121 8.74 17.21 -16.95
N THR A 122 8.80 15.99 -17.47
CA THR A 122 7.60 15.19 -17.71
C THR A 122 6.92 14.81 -16.39
N ILE A 123 5.60 14.61 -16.43
CA ILE A 123 4.86 14.10 -15.28
C ILE A 123 5.44 12.77 -14.77
N GLN A 124 5.90 11.90 -15.67
CA GLN A 124 6.55 10.64 -15.32
C GLN A 124 7.88 10.84 -14.56
N GLU A 125 8.72 11.79 -14.97
CA GLU A 125 9.95 12.14 -14.24
C GLU A 125 9.63 12.68 -12.84
N LEU A 126 8.63 13.57 -12.74
CA LEU A 126 8.21 14.13 -11.46
C LEU A 126 7.66 13.04 -10.51
N ALA A 127 6.87 12.10 -11.04
CA ALA A 127 6.40 10.93 -10.30
C ALA A 127 7.58 10.13 -9.74
N LYS A 128 8.54 9.79 -10.61
CA LYS A 128 9.78 9.09 -10.22
C LYS A 128 10.56 9.85 -9.14
N TYR A 129 10.77 11.15 -9.30
CA TYR A 129 11.54 11.95 -8.35
C TYR A 129 10.85 12.11 -7.00
N SER A 130 9.51 12.22 -7.00
CA SER A 130 8.73 12.28 -5.76
C SER A 130 8.89 11.02 -4.90
N ILE A 131 9.11 9.85 -5.52
CA ILE A 131 9.29 8.58 -4.81
C ILE A 131 10.77 8.33 -4.50
N ILE A 132 11.66 8.38 -5.49
CA ILE A 132 13.05 7.97 -5.32
C ILE A 132 13.85 8.96 -4.46
N TYR A 133 13.60 10.25 -4.63
CA TYR A 133 14.33 11.31 -3.91
C TYR A 133 13.50 12.00 -2.84
N SER A 134 12.28 11.51 -2.60
CA SER A 134 11.29 12.21 -1.78
C SER A 134 11.15 13.68 -2.18
N ASP A 135 11.22 13.99 -3.48
CA ASP A 135 11.40 15.37 -3.95
C ASP A 135 10.14 16.22 -3.69
N ASN A 136 10.29 17.26 -2.85
CA ASN A 136 9.17 18.14 -2.46
C ASN A 136 8.70 19.02 -3.62
N VAL A 137 9.61 19.55 -4.43
CA VAL A 137 9.29 20.35 -5.61
C VAL A 137 8.53 19.51 -6.64
N ALA A 138 9.00 18.29 -6.91
CA ALA A 138 8.32 17.38 -7.83
C ALA A 138 6.90 17.06 -7.33
N THR A 139 6.76 16.82 -6.02
CA THR A 139 5.47 16.58 -5.38
C THR A 139 4.53 17.78 -5.54
N ASN A 140 5.01 19.00 -5.31
CA ASN A 140 4.19 20.22 -5.47
C ASN A 140 3.76 20.43 -6.93
N MET A 141 4.64 20.18 -7.90
CA MET A 141 4.31 20.22 -9.33
C MET A 141 3.22 19.20 -9.70
N LEU A 142 3.27 17.99 -9.14
CA LEU A 142 2.22 16.97 -9.35
C LEU A 142 0.88 17.36 -8.71
N LEU A 143 0.91 17.92 -7.49
CA LEU A 143 -0.31 18.34 -6.78
C LEU A 143 -1.08 19.45 -7.51
N GLU A 144 -0.39 20.29 -8.29
CA GLU A 144 -1.05 21.27 -9.17
C GLU A 144 -1.89 20.59 -10.25
N VAL A 145 -1.37 19.54 -10.88
CA VAL A 145 -2.08 18.79 -11.93
C VAL A 145 -3.23 17.95 -11.35
N LEU A 146 -3.01 17.33 -10.19
CA LEU A 146 -3.99 16.45 -9.55
C LEU A 146 -5.10 17.20 -8.81
N GLY A 147 -4.85 18.46 -8.47
CA GLY A 147 -5.69 19.28 -7.61
C GLY A 147 -5.46 18.93 -6.14
N ARG A 148 -4.67 19.74 -5.43
CA ARG A 148 -4.24 19.51 -4.03
C ARG A 148 -5.34 19.00 -3.11
N LYS A 149 -6.51 19.64 -3.09
CA LYS A 149 -7.67 19.26 -2.24
C LYS A 149 -8.20 17.85 -2.46
N LYS A 150 -7.96 17.25 -3.64
CA LYS A 150 -8.39 15.87 -3.95
C LYS A 150 -7.47 14.81 -3.35
N VAL A 151 -6.24 15.19 -2.96
CA VAL A 151 -5.17 14.24 -2.61
C VAL A 151 -4.58 14.54 -1.24
N LYS A 152 -4.59 15.80 -0.82
CA LYS A 152 -4.07 16.30 0.45
C LYS A 152 -5.13 17.26 1.02
N LYS A 153 -5.82 16.81 2.07
CA LYS A 153 -6.72 17.67 2.86
C LYS A 153 -5.91 18.59 3.76
#